data_AF-A0A538CQP0-F1
#
_entry.id   AF-A0A538CQP0-F1
#
_cell.length_a   1.000
_cell.length_b   1.000
_cell.length_c   1.000
_cell.angle_alpha   90.00
_cell.angle_beta   90.00
_cell.angle_gamma   90.00
#
_symmetry.space_group_name_H-M   'P 1'
#
loop_
_entity.id
_entity.type
_entity.pdbx_description
1 polymer ?
#
loop_
_entity_poly.entity_id
_entity_poly.type
_entity_poly.pdbx_seq_one_letter_code
_entity_poly.pdbx_strand_id
1 'polypeptide(L)'
;MSHSPTPLDPEDLPPEPIHITVAGSALDPRDEPDIPGVVIHRGPALHPDDITVLDGIPITSPSRTLIDCAEFMSADELRATFARARDVGLLDADALRASRARVEWRPSLAMLDEIVAEFCE
;
A
#
# COMPACT_ATOMS: atom_id res chain seq x y z
N MET A 1 -36.47 -10.81 23.99
CA MET A 1 -35.30 -10.22 24.69
C MET A 1 -34.15 -10.26 23.70
N SER A 2 -33.80 -9.10 23.13
CA SER A 2 -32.74 -8.97 22.13
C SER A 2 -31.44 -8.68 22.87
N HIS A 3 -30.53 -9.64 22.97
CA HIS A 3 -29.17 -9.35 23.37
C HIS A 3 -28.46 -8.77 22.15
N SER A 4 -28.26 -7.45 22.13
CA SER A 4 -27.22 -6.89 21.28
C SER A 4 -25.89 -7.49 21.71
N PRO A 5 -25.03 -7.96 20.78
CA PRO A 5 -23.68 -8.36 21.14
C PRO A 5 -22.96 -7.16 21.76
N THR A 6 -22.37 -7.36 22.94
CA THR A 6 -21.44 -6.41 23.55
C THR A 6 -20.31 -6.15 22.54
N PRO A 7 -19.92 -4.90 22.28
CA PRO A 7 -18.74 -4.60 21.48
C PRO A 7 -17.55 -5.37 22.07
N LEU A 8 -16.81 -6.09 21.23
CA LEU A 8 -15.55 -6.71 21.64
C LEU A 8 -14.59 -5.58 22.04
N ASP A 9 -13.87 -5.76 23.14
CA ASP A 9 -12.80 -4.84 23.50
C ASP A 9 -11.78 -4.83 22.34
N PRO A 10 -11.22 -3.66 21.96
CA PRO A 10 -10.28 -3.57 20.85
C PRO A 10 -9.01 -4.42 21.06
N GLU A 11 -8.70 -4.80 22.30
CA GLU A 11 -7.63 -5.72 22.66
C GLU A 11 -7.98 -7.21 22.40
N ASP A 12 -9.27 -7.55 22.30
CA ASP A 12 -9.78 -8.89 21.98
C ASP A 12 -9.99 -9.11 20.47
N LEU A 13 -9.87 -8.04 19.66
CA LEU A 13 -9.86 -8.19 18.22
C LEU A 13 -8.57 -8.91 17.81
N PRO A 14 -8.63 -9.91 16.90
CA PRO A 14 -7.41 -10.44 16.33
C PRO A 14 -6.64 -9.27 15.72
N PRO A 15 -5.32 -9.15 15.97
CA PRO A 15 -4.55 -8.04 15.44
C PRO A 15 -4.72 -8.00 13.93
N GLU A 16 -4.84 -6.79 13.38
CA GLU A 16 -4.84 -6.63 11.93
C GLU A 16 -3.58 -7.30 11.37
N PRO A 17 -3.72 -8.08 10.29
CA PRO A 17 -2.61 -8.82 9.74
C PRO A 17 -1.53 -7.85 9.24
N ILE A 18 -0.27 -8.23 9.46
CA ILE A 18 0.87 -7.48 8.93
C ILE A 18 1.04 -7.88 7.46
N HIS A 19 0.90 -6.90 6.57
CA HIS A 19 1.13 -7.10 5.14
C HIS A 19 2.60 -6.87 4.81
N ILE A 20 3.24 -7.86 4.16
CA ILE A 20 4.62 -7.74 3.67
C ILE A 20 4.67 -8.05 2.17
N THR A 21 5.56 -7.37 1.45
CA THR A 21 5.85 -7.66 0.04
C THR A 21 7.24 -8.28 -0.06
N VAL A 22 7.33 -9.46 -0.67
CA VAL A 22 8.60 -10.17 -0.90
C VAL A 22 8.81 -10.42 -2.39
N ALA A 23 10.06 -10.30 -2.82
CA ALA A 23 10.44 -10.68 -4.18
C ALA A 23 10.33 -12.20 -4.34
N GLY A 24 9.55 -12.65 -5.32
CA GLY A 24 9.30 -14.08 -5.52
C GLY A 24 8.03 -14.33 -6.30
N SER A 25 7.73 -15.61 -6.53
CA SER A 25 6.50 -16.05 -7.20
C SER A 25 5.74 -16.92 -6.24
N ALA A 26 4.44 -16.69 -6.05
CA ALA A 26 3.58 -17.56 -5.22
C ALA A 26 3.46 -19.01 -5.74
N LEU A 27 4.05 -19.30 -6.90
CA LEU A 27 4.14 -20.63 -7.47
C LEU A 27 5.50 -21.29 -7.24
N ASP A 28 6.44 -20.66 -6.51
CA ASP A 28 7.73 -21.29 -6.18
C ASP A 28 7.50 -22.35 -5.09
N PRO A 29 7.72 -23.65 -5.38
CA PRO A 29 7.46 -24.72 -4.42
C PRO A 29 8.40 -24.71 -3.20
N ARG A 30 9.39 -23.80 -3.15
CA ARG A 30 10.27 -23.57 -2.00
C ARG A 30 9.77 -22.44 -1.08
N ASP A 31 8.60 -21.88 -1.38
CA ASP A 31 8.02 -20.81 -0.57
C ASP A 31 7.66 -21.28 0.85
N GLU A 32 8.34 -20.68 1.82
CA GLU A 32 8.26 -20.95 3.26
C GLU A 32 7.06 -20.23 3.94
N PRO A 33 6.92 -20.36 5.27
CA PRO A 33 5.77 -20.87 6.00
C PRO A 33 4.58 -19.90 6.06
N ASP A 34 3.39 -20.45 6.30
CA ASP A 34 2.23 -19.68 6.78
C ASP A 34 2.53 -19.18 8.20
N ILE A 35 2.85 -17.88 8.31
CA ILE A 35 3.12 -17.22 9.60
C ILE A 35 1.79 -16.63 10.08
N PRO A 36 1.22 -17.11 11.20
CA PRO A 36 -0.03 -16.59 11.71
C PRO A 36 0.01 -15.06 11.90
N GLY A 37 -0.96 -14.37 11.32
CA GLY A 37 -1.05 -12.90 11.39
C GLY A 37 -0.20 -12.15 10.36
N VAL A 38 0.46 -12.83 9.41
CA VAL A 38 1.23 -12.20 8.33
C VAL A 38 0.63 -12.56 6.98
N VAL A 39 0.33 -11.54 6.17
CA VAL A 39 -0.12 -11.71 4.78
C VAL A 39 1.05 -11.38 3.85
N ILE A 40 1.52 -12.39 3.11
CA ILE A 40 2.66 -12.27 2.21
C ILE A 40 2.18 -12.02 0.78
N HIS A 41 2.45 -10.82 0.27
CA HIS A 41 2.30 -10.46 -1.14
C HIS A 41 3.60 -10.80 -1.89
N ARG A 42 3.50 -11.55 -2.98
CA ARG A 42 4.65 -11.95 -3.81
C ARG A 42 4.58 -11.27 -5.17
N GLY A 43 5.70 -10.70 -5.60
CA GLY A 43 5.79 -10.00 -6.88
C GLY A 43 7.24 -9.81 -7.34
N PRO A 44 7.44 -9.10 -8.47
CA PRO A 44 8.77 -8.67 -8.87
C PRO A 44 9.40 -7.81 -7.78
N ALA A 45 10.74 -7.83 -7.71
CA ALA A 45 11.47 -6.97 -6.78
C ALA A 45 11.11 -5.50 -7.01
N LEU A 46 10.84 -4.76 -5.94
CA LEU A 46 10.62 -3.33 -6.01
C LEU A 46 11.89 -2.63 -6.49
N HIS A 47 11.72 -1.54 -7.24
CA HIS A 47 12.83 -0.69 -7.60
C HIS A 47 13.44 -0.06 -6.34
N PRO A 48 14.77 0.15 -6.26
CA PRO A 48 15.40 0.75 -5.07
C PRO A 48 14.76 2.07 -4.61
N ASP A 49 14.40 2.95 -5.56
CA ASP A 49 13.73 4.24 -5.25
C ASP A 49 12.28 4.09 -4.75
N ASP A 50 11.67 2.91 -4.89
CA ASP A 50 10.35 2.61 -4.33
C ASP A 50 10.42 2.07 -2.90
N ILE A 51 11.63 1.97 -2.33
CA ILE A 51 11.91 1.50 -0.98
C ILE A 51 12.52 2.65 -0.16
N THR A 52 12.07 2.79 1.07
CA THR A 52 12.75 3.60 2.09
C THR A 52 12.94 2.79 3.36
N VAL A 53 13.67 3.33 4.34
CA VAL A 53 13.94 2.65 5.60
C VAL A 53 13.36 3.46 6.75
N LEU A 54 12.53 2.81 7.57
CA LEU A 54 12.01 3.35 8.81
C LEU A 54 12.44 2.41 9.95
N ASP A 55 13.16 2.93 10.94
CA ASP A 55 13.68 2.16 12.08
C ASP A 55 14.50 0.91 11.70
N GLY A 56 15.22 0.98 10.58
CA GLY A 56 16.02 -0.13 10.05
C GLY A 56 15.21 -1.16 9.25
N ILE A 57 13.90 -0.97 9.11
CA ILE A 57 13.00 -1.84 8.37
C ILE A 57 12.77 -1.24 6.97
N PRO A 58 13.01 -2.00 5.89
CA PRO A 58 12.66 -1.56 4.55
C PRO A 58 11.14 -1.54 4.40
N ILE A 59 10.61 -0.40 3.99
CA ILE A 59 9.20 -0.17 3.71
C ILE A 59 9.05 0.48 2.33
N THR A 60 7.84 0.54 1.80
CA THR A 60 7.57 1.29 0.56
C THR A 60 7.82 2.79 0.78
N SER A 61 8.35 3.46 -0.25
CA SER A 61 8.44 4.93 -0.26
C SER A 61 7.03 5.54 -0.22
N PRO A 62 6.84 6.79 0.25
CA PRO A 62 5.53 7.45 0.24
C PRO A 62 4.87 7.42 -1.14
N SER A 63 5.64 7.73 -2.19
CA SER A 63 5.18 7.66 -3.59
C SER A 63 4.68 6.27 -3.97
N ARG A 64 5.43 5.23 -3.60
CA ARG A 64 5.03 3.85 -3.90
C ARG A 64 3.77 3.44 -3.14
N THR A 65 3.69 3.77 -1.86
CA THR A 65 2.52 3.50 -1.02
C THR A 65 1.25 4.13 -1.59
N LEU A 66 1.32 5.39 -2.05
CA LEU A 66 0.17 6.07 -2.67
C LEU A 66 -0.32 5.36 -3.95
N ILE A 67 0.60 4.79 -4.74
CA ILE A 67 0.26 4.01 -5.93
C ILE A 67 -0.38 2.68 -5.53
N ASP A 68 0.19 1.98 -4.55
CA ASP A 68 -0.33 0.69 -4.07
C ASP A 68 -1.73 0.85 -3.47
N CYS A 69 -2.02 1.97 -2.79
CA CYS A 69 -3.36 2.30 -2.28
C CYS A 69 -4.45 2.32 -3.35
N ALA A 70 -4.10 2.64 -4.61
CA ALA A 70 -5.06 2.67 -5.71
C ALA A 70 -5.59 1.27 -6.10
N GLU A 71 -5.00 0.18 -5.60
CA GLU A 71 -5.50 -1.17 -5.82
C GLU A 71 -6.77 -1.48 -5.02
N PHE A 72 -6.95 -0.84 -3.86
CA PHE A 72 -8.02 -1.18 -2.92
C PHE A 72 -8.84 0.01 -2.42
N MET A 73 -8.40 1.25 -2.65
CA MET A 73 -9.18 2.46 -2.31
C MET A 73 -10.07 2.91 -3.48
N SER A 74 -11.21 3.50 -3.13
CA SER A 74 -12.00 4.30 -4.06
C SER A 74 -11.29 5.61 -4.45
N ALA A 75 -11.77 6.27 -5.51
CA ALA A 75 -11.20 7.55 -5.96
C ALA A 75 -11.22 8.62 -4.86
N ASP A 76 -12.31 8.71 -4.08
CA ASP A 76 -12.46 9.74 -3.06
C ASP A 76 -11.55 9.48 -1.84
N GLU A 77 -11.40 8.23 -1.43
CA GLU A 77 -10.45 7.82 -0.39
C GLU A 77 -9.01 8.09 -0.83
N LEU A 78 -8.69 7.80 -2.09
CA LEU A 78 -7.37 8.03 -2.65
C LEU A 78 -7.04 9.53 -2.71
N ARG A 79 -7.97 10.38 -3.15
CA ARG A 79 -7.81 11.86 -3.11
C ARG A 79 -7.58 12.36 -1.70
N ALA A 80 -8.36 11.89 -0.72
CA ALA A 80 -8.17 12.27 0.68
C ALA A 80 -6.78 11.87 1.21
N THR A 81 -6.30 10.68 0.81
CA THR A 81 -4.97 10.18 1.15
C THR A 81 -3.87 11.03 0.52
N PHE A 82 -4.00 11.41 -0.75
CA PHE A 82 -3.08 12.33 -1.43
C PHE A 82 -3.04 13.72 -0.78
N ALA A 83 -4.21 14.28 -0.46
CA ALA A 83 -4.31 15.56 0.25
C ALA A 83 -3.60 15.48 1.61
N ARG A 84 -3.84 14.40 2.36
CA ARG A 84 -3.18 14.17 3.65
C ARG A 84 -1.66 14.07 3.50
N ALA A 85 -1.16 13.37 2.48
CA ALA A 85 0.27 13.21 2.21
C ALA A 85 0.92 14.57 1.88
N ARG A 86 0.25 15.40 1.06
CA ARG A 86 0.68 16.78 0.79
C ARG A 86 0.77 17.60 2.07
N ASP A 87 -0.24 17.53 2.93
CA ASP A 87 -0.32 18.34 4.15
C ASP A 87 0.81 18.02 5.16
N VAL A 88 1.37 16.81 5.15
CA VAL A 88 2.59 16.46 5.93
C VAL A 88 3.89 16.49 5.13
N GLY A 89 3.87 16.98 3.89
CA GLY A 89 5.07 17.10 3.07
C GLY A 89 5.66 15.76 2.60
N LEU A 90 4.84 14.72 2.48
CA LEU A 90 5.24 13.42 1.94
C LEU A 90 4.94 13.27 0.44
N LEU A 91 4.34 14.28 -0.18
CA LEU A 91 4.04 14.28 -1.61
C LEU A 91 5.19 14.91 -2.40
N ASP A 92 5.92 14.08 -3.13
CA ASP A 92 6.93 14.49 -4.12
C ASP A 92 6.44 14.11 -5.52
N ALA A 93 6.19 15.13 -6.35
CA ALA A 93 5.63 14.97 -7.69
C ALA A 93 6.54 14.18 -8.65
N ASP A 94 7.85 14.38 -8.58
CA ASP A 94 8.80 13.73 -9.49
C ASP A 94 9.01 12.27 -9.08
N ALA A 95 9.15 12.02 -7.77
CA ALA A 95 9.22 10.66 -7.23
C ALA A 95 7.93 9.87 -7.52
N LEU A 96 6.76 10.52 -7.42
CA LEU A 96 5.47 9.89 -7.69
C LEU A 96 5.32 9.50 -9.17
N ARG A 97 5.65 10.41 -10.10
CA ARG A 97 5.64 10.11 -11.54
C ARG A 97 6.61 8.99 -11.89
N ALA A 98 7.82 9.02 -11.31
CA ALA A 98 8.82 7.98 -11.53
C ALA A 98 8.35 6.62 -11.00
N SER A 99 7.77 6.58 -9.80
CA SER A 99 7.21 5.35 -9.21
C SER A 99 6.05 4.81 -10.04
N ARG A 100 5.14 5.69 -10.50
CA ARG A 100 4.01 5.33 -11.35
C ARG A 100 4.44 4.72 -12.68
N ALA A 101 5.51 5.23 -13.28
CA ALA A 101 6.07 4.71 -14.52
C ALA A 101 6.68 3.30 -14.39
N ARG A 102 7.03 2.88 -13.16
CA ARG A 102 7.60 1.55 -12.88
C ARG A 102 6.55 0.46 -12.64
N VAL A 103 5.29 0.83 -12.43
CA VAL A 103 4.21 -0.13 -12.16
C VAL A 103 3.59 -0.61 -13.48
N GLU A 104 3.57 -1.93 -13.68
CA GLU A 104 2.91 -2.55 -14.83
C GLU A 104 1.38 -2.36 -14.79
N TRP A 105 0.78 -2.40 -15.99
CA TRP A 105 -0.59 -2.00 -16.26
C TRP A 105 -1.67 -2.63 -15.36
N ARG A 106 -2.61 -1.82 -14.86
CA ARG A 106 -3.86 -2.25 -14.20
C ARG A 106 -5.06 -1.35 -14.56
N PRO A 107 -6.32 -1.83 -14.47
CA PRO A 107 -7.51 -1.03 -14.75
C PRO A 107 -7.66 0.24 -13.90
N SER A 108 -7.06 0.27 -12.70
CA SER A 108 -7.05 1.41 -11.77
C SER A 108 -6.17 2.57 -12.20
N LEU A 109 -5.36 2.41 -13.26
CA LEU A 109 -4.35 3.40 -13.63
C LEU A 109 -4.91 4.69 -14.19
N ALA A 110 -6.05 4.67 -14.89
CA ALA A 110 -6.65 5.90 -15.41
C ALA A 110 -7.09 6.84 -14.27
N MET A 111 -7.75 6.28 -13.26
CA MET A 111 -8.13 7.01 -12.05
C MET A 111 -6.89 7.53 -11.31
N LEU A 112 -5.86 6.71 -11.18
CA LEU A 112 -4.61 7.12 -10.53
C LEU A 112 -3.91 8.24 -11.31
N ASP A 113 -3.86 8.16 -12.63
CA ASP A 113 -3.23 9.18 -13.48
C ASP A 113 -3.97 10.54 -13.39
N GLU A 114 -5.31 10.51 -13.33
CA GLU A 114 -6.13 11.71 -13.08
C GLU A 114 -5.80 12.35 -11.73
N ILE A 115 -5.70 11.55 -10.66
CA ILE A 115 -5.39 12.05 -9.32
C ILE A 115 -3.94 12.53 -9.24
N VAL A 116 -2.98 11.84 -9.86
CA VAL A 116 -1.59 12.31 -9.92
C VAL A 116 -1.51 13.67 -10.61
N ALA A 117 -2.24 13.89 -11.71
CA ALA A 117 -2.30 15.18 -12.37
C ALA A 117 -2.91 16.26 -11.46
N GLU A 118 -4.02 15.96 -10.78
CA GLU A 118 -4.69 16.89 -9.85
C GLU A 118 -3.77 17.45 -8.75
N PHE A 119 -2.87 16.61 -8.23
CA PHE A 119 -2.03 16.96 -7.07
C PHE A 119 -0.60 17.39 -7.42
N CYS A 120 -0.14 17.18 -8.66
CA CYS A 120 1.24 17.39 -9.06
C CYS A 120 1.44 18.44 -10.17
N GLU A 121 0.38 19.12 -10.62
CA GLU A 121 0.45 20.29 -11.51
C GLU A 121 0.65 21.62 -10.78
#